data_AF-A0A5J4STG6-F1
#
_entry.id   AF-A0A5J4STG6-F1
#
_cell.length_a   1.000
_cell.length_b   1.000
_cell.length_c   1.000
_cell.angle_alpha   90.00
_cell.angle_beta   90.00
_cell.angle_gamma   90.00
#
_symmetry.space_group_name_H-M   'P 1'
#
loop_
_entity.id
_entity.type
_entity.pdbx_description
1 polymer ?
#
loop_
_entity_poly.entity_id
_entity_poly.type
_entity_poly.pdbx_seq_one_letter_code
_entity_poly.pdbx_strand_id
1 'polypeptide(L)' 'MILKIVTGVLIVLLYLYKQIKPHKNALFPKYQKWFSRIERIFDTLLKIIPVKPHQLGNGLAIDISAVIFLLLFILLLII' A
#
# COMPACT_ATOMS: atom_id res chain seq x y z
N MET A 1 -11.46 16.51 10.62
CA MET A 1 -12.20 16.26 9.36
C MET A 1 -11.26 16.19 8.15
N ILE A 2 -10.48 17.22 7.84
CA ILE A 2 -9.54 17.22 6.70
C ILE A 2 -8.49 16.10 6.82
N LEU A 3 -7.91 15.92 8.01
CA LEU A 3 -6.94 14.84 8.25
C LEU A 3 -7.54 13.44 8.02
N LYS A 4 -8.79 13.20 8.44
CA LYS A 4 -9.53 11.95 8.15
C LYS A 4 -9.62 11.71 6.65
N ILE A 5 -9.99 12.74 5.88
CA ILE A 5 -10.13 12.63 4.43
C ILE A 5 -8.78 12.32 3.78
N VAL A 6 -7.71 13.04 4.17
CA VAL A 6 -6.36 12.81 3.63
C VAL A 6 -5.88 11.39 3.93
N THR A 7 -6.05 10.92 5.17
CA THR A 7 -5.67 9.55 5.57
C THR A 7 -6.50 8.50 4.85
N GLY A 8 -7.81 8.72 4.68
CA GLY A 8 -8.68 7.81 3.91
C GLY A 8 -8.27 7.72 2.44
N VAL A 9 -7.99 8.85 1.79
CA VAL A 9 -7.49 8.89 0.41
C VAL A 9 -6.14 8.17 0.29
N LEU A 10 -5.24 8.38 1.27
CA LEU A 10 -3.95 7.70 1.32
C LEU A 10 -4.13 6.17 1.40
N ILE A 11 -5.01 5.68 2.27
CA ILE A 11 -5.32 4.25 2.42
C ILE A 11 -5.82 3.67 1.10
N VAL A 12 -6.76 4.33 0.42
CA VAL A 12 -7.29 3.87 -0.87
C VAL A 12 -6.19 3.79 -1.93
N LEU A 13 -5.36 4.84 -2.05
CA LEU A 13 -4.23 4.87 -2.99
C LEU A 13 -3.23 3.75 -2.72
N LEU A 14 -2.88 3.52 -1.45
CA LEU A 14 -1.97 2.45 -1.04
C LEU A 14 -2.55 1.07 -1.40
N TYR A 15 -3.86 0.87 -1.17
CA TYR A 15 -4.54 -0.40 -1.45
C TYR A 15 -4.52 -0.71 -2.95
N LEU A 16 -4.90 0.28 -3.77
CA LEU A 16 -4.82 0.17 -5.23
C LEU A 16 -3.39 -0.09 -5.69
N TYR A 17 -2.41 0.61 -5.12
CA TYR A 17 -1.00 0.36 -5.44
C TYR A 17 -0.59 -1.09 -5.17
N LYS A 18 -0.95 -1.66 -4.00
CA LYS A 18 -0.68 -3.06 -3.67
C LYS A 18 -1.28 -4.03 -4.70
N GLN A 19 -2.50 -3.78 -5.14
CA GLN A 19 -3.21 -4.65 -6.08
C GLN A 19 -2.64 -4.57 -7.51
N ILE A 20 -2.26 -3.35 -7.93
CA ILE A 20 -1.79 -3.07 -9.29
C ILE A 20 -0.32 -3.43 -9.47
N LYS A 21 0.54 -3.23 -8.45
CA LYS A 21 1.99 -3.51 -8.51
C LYS A 21 2.35 -4.89 -9.08
N PRO A 22 1.78 -6.02 -8.60
CA PRO A 22 2.09 -7.34 -9.17
C PRO A 22 1.63 -7.50 -10.63
N HIS A 23 0.64 -6.71 -11.06
CA HIS A 23 0.06 -6.75 -12.41
C HIS A 23 0.50 -5.56 -13.28
N LYS A 24 1.58 -4.86 -12.91
CA LYS A 24 2.09 -3.66 -13.59
C LYS A 24 2.24 -3.84 -15.11
N ASN A 25 2.73 -4.99 -15.54
CA ASN A 25 2.98 -5.28 -16.95
C ASN A 25 1.70 -5.54 -17.75
N ALA A 26 0.57 -5.80 -17.07
CA ALA A 26 -0.75 -5.97 -17.68
C ALA A 26 -1.55 -4.66 -17.75
N LEU A 27 -1.01 -3.54 -17.24
CA LEU A 27 -1.66 -2.23 -17.36
C LEU A 27 -1.67 -1.76 -18.82
N PHE A 28 -2.79 -1.19 -19.25
CA PHE A 28 -2.84 -0.46 -20.53
C PHE A 28 -1.79 0.67 -20.55
N PRO A 29 -1.19 0.97 -21.72
CA PRO A 29 -0.13 1.99 -21.86
C PRO A 29 -0.50 3.36 -21.28
N LYS A 30 -1.80 3.73 -21.38
CA LYS A 30 -2.35 4.98 -20.84
C LYS A 30 -2.13 5.13 -19.31
N TYR A 31 -2.19 4.04 -18.56
CA TYR A 31 -2.09 4.05 -17.10
C TYR A 31 -0.67 3.77 -16.58
N GLN A 32 0.20 3.16 -17.39
CA GLN A 32 1.59 2.87 -17.00
C GLN A 32 2.36 4.12 -16.58
N LYS A 33 2.20 5.25 -17.29
CA LYS A 33 2.91 6.51 -16.99
C LYS A 33 2.49 7.14 -15.67
N TRP A 34 1.21 7.03 -15.32
CA TRP A 34 0.71 7.49 -14.02
C TRP A 34 1.12 6.53 -12.90
N PHE A 35 1.01 5.23 -13.15
CA PHE A 35 1.39 4.21 -12.20
C PHE A 35 2.88 4.28 -11.84
N SER A 36 3.78 4.53 -12.80
CA SER A 36 5.21 4.63 -12.53
C SER A 36 5.59 5.81 -11.63
N ARG A 37 4.86 6.93 -11.72
CA ARG A 37 5.04 8.08 -10.79
C ARG A 37 4.62 7.72 -9.37
N ILE A 38 3.46 7.09 -9.26
CA ILE A 38 2.89 6.61 -8.00
C ILE A 38 3.83 5.56 -7.38
N GLU A 39 4.29 4.59 -8.18
CA GLU A 39 5.22 3.54 -7.79
C GLU A 39 6.50 4.10 -7.20
N ARG A 40 7.08 5.15 -7.80
CA ARG A 40 8.30 5.78 -7.27
C ARG A 40 8.09 6.39 -5.89
N ILE A 41 6.96 7.06 -5.67
CA ILE A 41 6.62 7.67 -4.37
C ILE A 41 6.42 6.58 -3.32
N PHE A 42 5.59 5.58 -3.65
CA PHE A 42 5.29 4.48 -2.74
C PHE A 42 6.50 3.60 -2.45
N ASP A 43 7.34 3.26 -3.43
CA ASP A 43 8.57 2.49 -3.17
C ASP A 43 9.54 3.25 -2.26
N THR A 44 9.59 4.58 -2.36
CA THR A 44 10.43 5.39 -1.46
C THR A 44 9.88 5.37 -0.03
N LEU A 45 8.56 5.53 0.13
CA LEU A 45 7.89 5.47 1.44
C LEU A 45 7.99 4.07 2.06
N LEU A 46 7.71 3.03 1.28
CA LEU A 46 7.75 1.63 1.69
C LEU A 46 9.17 1.08 1.85
N LYS A 47 10.23 1.79 1.43
CA LYS A 47 11.60 1.43 1.81
C LYS A 47 11.89 1.68 3.29
N ILE A 48 11.19 2.65 3.89
CA ILE A 48 11.34 3.00 5.31
C ILE A 48 10.62 1.95 6.19
N ILE A 49 9.62 1.26 5.64
CA ILE A 49 8.79 0.30 6.37
C ILE A 49 9.06 -1.11 5.82
N PRO A 50 9.50 -2.10 6.62
CA PRO A 50 9.76 -3.45 6.11
C PRO A 50 8.44 -4.15 5.72
N VAL A 51 8.04 -4.09 4.44
CA VAL A 51 6.78 -4.68 3.93
C VAL A 51 6.92 -6.15 3.49
N LYS A 52 8.03 -6.81 3.83
CA LYS A 52 8.23 -8.21 3.45
C LYS A 52 7.33 -9.10 4.32
N PRO A 53 6.71 -10.15 3.75
CA PRO A 53 5.94 -11.10 4.54
C PRO A 53 6.85 -11.71 5.61
N HIS A 54 6.42 -11.63 6.86
CA HIS A 54 7.19 -12.16 7.99
C HIS A 54 6.75 -13.61 8.23
N GLN A 55 7.66 -14.56 8.06
CA GLN A 55 7.38 -15.97 8.32
C GLN A 55 7.34 -16.18 9.84
N LEU A 56 6.18 -16.61 10.34
CA LEU A 56 5.96 -16.98 11.73
C LEU A 56 6.09 -18.50 11.96
N GLY A 57 6.17 -19.29 10.89
CA GLY A 57 6.33 -20.74 10.95
C GLY A 57 6.38 -21.36 9.56
N ASN A 58 6.51 -22.68 9.48
CA ASN A 58 6.54 -23.41 8.21
C ASN A 58 5.26 -23.18 7.42
N GLY A 59 5.34 -22.38 6.35
CA GLY A 59 4.20 -22.01 5.51
C GLY A 59 3.26 -20.96 6.11
N LEU A 60 3.53 -20.45 7.33
CA LEU A 60 2.74 -19.41 7.96
C LEU A 60 3.46 -18.07 7.81
N ALA A 61 2.98 -17.22 6.90
CA ALA A 61 3.52 -15.88 6.69
C ALA A 61 2.45 -14.82 6.98
N ILE A 62 2.81 -13.82 7.77
CA ILE A 62 1.98 -12.63 7.94
C ILE A 62 2.26 -11.67 6.80
N ASP A 63 1.19 -11.26 6.12
CA ASP A 63 1.25 -10.15 5.17
C ASP A 63 1.36 -8.82 5.94
N ILE A 64 2.61 -8.38 6.15
CA ILE A 64 2.94 -7.14 6.86
C ILE A 64 2.29 -5.92 6.18
N SER A 65 2.07 -5.95 4.87
CA SER A 65 1.34 -4.87 4.20
C SER A 65 -0.09 -4.75 4.74
N ALA A 66 -0.80 -5.87 4.89
CA ALA A 66 -2.16 -5.90 5.41
C ALA A 66 -2.24 -5.40 6.86
N VAL A 67 -1.24 -5.75 7.68
CA VAL A 67 -1.14 -5.25 9.06
C VAL A 67 -0.98 -3.73 9.09
N ILE A 68 -0.14 -3.16 8.21
CA ILE A 68 0.05 -1.71 8.09
C ILE A 68 -1.25 -1.02 7.65
N PHE A 69 -1.98 -1.59 6.69
CA PHE A 69 -3.30 -1.09 6.29
C PHE A 69 -4.28 -1.05 7.47
N LEU A 70 -4.31 -2.12 8.25
CA LEU A 70 -5.21 -2.24 9.39
C LEU A 70 -4.90 -1.19 10.45
N LEU A 71 -3.62 -0.97 10.76
CA LEU A 71 -3.20 0.07 11.70
C LEU A 71 -3.57 1.48 11.22
N LEU A 72 -3.36 1.79 9.94
CA LEU A 72 -3.77 3.08 9.35
C LEU A 72 -5.29 3.26 9.39
N PHE A 73 -6.05 2.19 9.15
CA PHE A 73 -7.51 2.21 9.22
C PHE A 73 -8.01 2.44 10.66
N ILE A 74 -7.43 1.76 11.64
CA ILE A 74 -7.74 1.97 13.06
C ILE A 74 -7.41 3.43 13.46
N LEU A 75 -6.25 3.92 13.04
CA LEU A 75 -5.85 5.31 13.29
C LEU A 75 -6.84 6.32 12.70
N LEU A 76 -7.35 6.06 11.49
CA LEU A 76 -8.37 6.88 10.84
C LEU A 76 -9.70 6.91 11.62
N LEU A 77 -10.08 5.81 12.28
CA LEU A 77 -11.29 5.76 13.10
C LEU A 77 -11.16 6.55 14.40
N ILE A 78 -9.95 6.58 14.97
CA ILE A 78 -9.66 7.20 16.27
C ILE A 78 -9.52 8.73 16.16
N ILE A 79 -8.79 9.23 15.16
CA ILE A 79 -8.54 10.67 14.96
C ILE A 79 -9.69 11.29 14.17
#